data_AF-A0A9E3EGV4-F1
#
_entry.id   AF-A0A9E3EGV4-F1
#
_cell.length_a   1.000
_cell.length_b   1.000
_cell.length_c   1.000
_cell.angle_alpha   90.00
_cell.angle_beta   90.00
_cell.angle_gamma   90.00
#
_symmetry.space_group_name_H-M   'P 1'
#
loop_
_entity.id
_entity.type
_entity.pdbx_description
1 polymer ?
#
loop_
_entity_poly.entity_id
_entity_poly.type
_entity_poly.pdbx_seq_one_letter_code
_entity_poly.pdbx_strand_id
1 'polypeptide(L)' 'MRLLILAVGHGRGSHEGGLAEDYVERAQQMGKRLGIADVAIEEVPVSKAREVAKRKQEEAERLAARVPDAAQVICLDA' A
#
# COMPACT_ATOMS: atom_id res chain seq x y z
N MET A 1 -16.56 2.96 -4.00
CA MET A 1 -15.55 1.99 -3.51
C MET A 1 -14.19 2.67 -3.45
N ARG A 2 -13.33 2.40 -2.47
CA ARG A 2 -11.95 2.93 -2.40
C ARG A 2 -10.97 1.77 -2.49
N LEU A 3 -9.89 1.94 -3.25
CA LEU A 3 -8.76 1.03 -3.29
C LEU A 3 -7.61 1.64 -2.50
N LEU A 4 -7.16 0.96 -1.45
CA LEU A 4 -6.03 1.38 -0.63
C LEU A 4 -4.93 0.33 -0.74
N ILE A 5 -3.75 0.78 -1.18
CA ILE A 5 -2.54 -0.03 -1.24
C ILE A 5 -1.69 0.31 -0.02
N LEU A 6 -1.56 -0.63 0.91
CA LEU A 6 -0.69 -0.53 2.07
C LEU A 6 0.62 -1.25 1.77
N ALA A 7 1.74 -0.52 1.77
CA ALA A 7 3.05 -1.06 1.39
C ALA A 7 4.10 -0.81 2.47
N VAL A 8 5.08 -1.72 2.56
CA VAL A 8 6.28 -1.55 3.39
C VAL A 8 7.40 -0.97 2.54
N GLY A 9 8.07 0.07 3.05
CA GLY A 9 9.11 0.81 2.34
C GLY A 9 8.61 2.11 1.72
N HIS A 10 9.57 2.96 1.35
CA HIS A 10 9.29 4.26 0.74
C HIS A 10 9.75 4.26 -0.72
N GLY A 11 8.80 4.38 -1.64
CA GLY A 11 9.04 4.44 -3.08
C GLY A 11 9.26 5.86 -3.59
N ARG A 12 8.79 6.89 -2.87
CA ARG A 12 8.90 8.28 -3.34
C ARG A 12 10.36 8.65 -3.68
N GLY A 13 10.56 9.16 -4.89
CA GLY A 13 11.88 9.55 -5.41
C GLY A 13 12.71 8.40 -6.01
N SER A 14 12.19 7.17 -6.03
CA SER A 14 12.73 6.07 -6.83
C SER A 14 12.08 6.02 -8.22
N HIS A 15 12.69 5.28 -9.15
CA HIS A 15 12.11 5.07 -10.49
C HIS A 15 10.81 4.27 -10.41
N GLU A 16 10.78 3.26 -9.54
CA GLU A 16 9.61 2.43 -9.25
C GLU A 16 8.48 3.25 -8.62
N GLY A 17 8.83 4.20 -7.75
CA GLY A 17 7.87 5.15 -7.16
C GLY A 17 7.22 6.05 -8.20
N GLY A 18 8.02 6.61 -9.12
CA GLY A 18 7.47 7.40 -10.24
C GLY A 18 6.53 6.58 -11.13
N LEU A 19 6.91 5.33 -11.43
CA LEU A 19 6.05 4.41 -12.18
C LEU A 19 4.73 4.13 -11.43
N ALA A 20 4.80 3.91 -10.11
CA ALA A 20 3.61 3.69 -9.29
C ALA A 20 2.68 4.92 -9.29
N GLU A 21 3.24 6.13 -9.18
CA GLU A 21 2.49 7.39 -9.24
C GLU A 21 1.76 7.54 -10.59
N ASP A 22 2.44 7.26 -11.71
CA ASP A 22 1.84 7.29 -13.06
C ASP A 22 0.66 6.33 -13.20
N TYR A 23 0.77 5.11 -12.66
CA TYR A 23 -0.31 4.13 -12.71
C TYR A 23 -1.46 4.47 -11.76
N VAL A 24 -1.18 5.04 -10.59
CA VAL A 24 -2.21 5.52 -9.67
C VAL A 24 -3.02 6.63 -10.31
N GLU A 25 -2.37 7.59 -10.97
CA GLU A 25 -3.08 8.67 -11.67
C GLU A 25 -4.04 8.12 -12.71
N ARG A 26 -3.56 7.20 -13.57
CA ARG A 26 -4.41 6.53 -14.58
C ARG A 26 -5.56 5.76 -13.92
N ALA A 27 -5.28 5.03 -12.85
CA ALA A 27 -6.29 4.26 -12.12
C ALA A 27 -7.36 5.15 -11.50
N GLN A 28 -7.00 6.32 -10.96
CA GLN A 28 -7.95 7.31 -10.44
C GLN A 28 -8.83 7.89 -11.56
N GLN A 29 -8.25 8.21 -12.71
CA GLN A 29 -9.00 8.74 -13.86
C GLN A 29 -10.01 7.72 -14.41
N MET A 30 -9.59 6.45 -14.55
CA MET A 30 -10.44 5.37 -15.04
C MET A 30 -11.46 4.89 -13.99
N GLY A 31 -11.03 4.79 -12.74
CA GLY A 31 -11.78 4.20 -11.63
C GLY A 31 -13.11 4.89 -11.37
N LYS A 32 -13.17 6.21 -11.54
CA LYS A 32 -14.43 6.98 -11.37
C LYS A 32 -15.56 6.46 -12.24
N ARG A 33 -15.27 5.99 -13.46
CA ARG A 33 -16.27 5.41 -14.38
C ARG A 33 -16.68 3.99 -14.00
N LEU A 34 -15.91 3.33 -13.13
CA LEU A 34 -16.09 1.95 -12.69
C LEU A 34 -16.61 1.86 -11.24
N GLY A 35 -16.99 2.99 -10.62
CA GLY A 35 -17.46 3.03 -9.22
C GLY A 35 -16.34 3.02 -8.17
N ILE A 36 -15.08 3.15 -8.59
CA ILE A 36 -13.93 3.35 -7.70
C ILE A 36 -13.75 4.86 -7.52
N ALA A 37 -14.11 5.34 -6.33
CA ALA A 37 -14.07 6.75 -5.97
C ALA A 37 -12.65 7.26 -5.76
N ASP A 38 -11.74 6.38 -5.30
CA ASP A 38 -10.37 6.74 -4.96
C ASP A 38 -9.42 5.54 -5.05
N VAL A 39 -8.17 5.80 -5.42
CA VAL A 39 -7.04 4.86 -5.42
C VAL A 39 -5.86 5.55 -4.75
N ALA A 40 -5.39 5.01 -3.63
CA ALA A 40 -4.35 5.63 -2.83
C ALA A 40 -3.29 4.62 -2.39
N ILE A 41 -2.05 5.09 -2.23
CA ILE A 41 -0.93 4.34 -1.66
C ILE A 41 -0.55 4.97 -0.32
N GLU A 42 -0.43 4.14 0.71
CA GLU A 42 0.11 4.53 2.01
C GLU A 42 1.28 3.60 2.39
N GLU A 43 2.37 4.21 2.82
CA GLU A 43 3.64 3.51 3.07
C GLU A 43 4.01 3.48 4.55
N VAL A 44 4.43 2.32 5.04
CA VAL A 44 5.01 2.16 6.38
C VAL A 44 6.53 1.98 6.26
N PRO A 45 7.33 2.51 7.20
CA PRO A 45 8.76 2.31 7.16
C PRO A 45 9.14 0.84 7.35
N VAL A 46 10.24 0.41 6.72
CA VAL A 46 10.85 -0.92 6.93
C VAL A 46 11.29 -1.06 8.39
N SER A 47 11.13 -2.25 8.97
CA SER A 47 11.62 -2.52 10.32
C SER A 47 13.15 -2.57 10.35
N LYS A 48 13.73 -2.01 11.42
CA LYS A 48 15.18 -2.03 11.67
C LYS A 48 15.63 -3.32 12.39
N ALA A 49 14.71 -4.24 12.67
CA ALA A 49 15.02 -5.49 13.34
C ALA A 49 15.92 -6.38 12.47
N ARG A 50 17.00 -6.88 13.06
CA ARG A 50 17.91 -7.81 12.37
C ARG A 50 17.26 -9.16 12.14
N GLU A 51 16.53 -9.66 13.14
CA GLU A 51 15.82 -10.93 13.08
C GLU A 51 14.62 -10.86 12.13
N VAL A 52 14.49 -11.85 11.24
CA VAL A 52 13.46 -11.89 10.19
C VAL A 52 12.05 -11.98 10.78
N ALA A 53 11.84 -12.85 11.79
CA ALA A 53 10.52 -13.02 12.40
C ALA A 53 10.04 -11.73 13.05
N LYS A 54 10.91 -11.08 13.84
CA LYS A 54 10.64 -9.78 14.45
C LYS A 54 10.38 -8.69 13.42
N ARG A 55 11.17 -8.64 12.34
CA ARG A 55 10.99 -7.68 11.25
C ARG A 55 9.60 -7.81 10.60
N LYS A 56 9.21 -9.04 10.25
CA LYS A 56 7.88 -9.35 9.68
C LYS A 56 6.75 -8.96 10.62
N GLN A 57 6.88 -9.28 11.91
CA GLN A 57 5.86 -8.94 12.91
C GLN A 57 5.68 -7.42 13.03
N GLU A 58 6.78 -6.67 13.19
CA GLU A 58 6.73 -5.20 13.32
C GLU A 58 6.12 -4.53 12.07
N GLU A 59 6.43 -5.05 10.88
CA GLU A 59 5.88 -4.53 9.63
C GLU A 59 4.40 -4.87 9.47
N ALA A 60 4.00 -6.10 9.80
CA ALA A 60 2.60 -6.53 9.78
C ALA A 60 1.73 -5.72 10.76
N GLU A 61 2.21 -5.44 11.97
CA GLU A 61 1.51 -4.60 12.95
C GLU A 61 1.29 -3.17 12.41
N ARG A 62 2.29 -2.59 11.74
CA ARG A 62 2.17 -1.26 11.12
C ARG A 62 1.16 -1.23 9.98
N LEU A 63 1.11 -2.28 9.15
CA LEU A 63 0.13 -2.40 8.08
C LEU A 63 -1.28 -2.58 8.66
N ALA A 64 -1.45 -3.52 9.59
CA ALA A 64 -2.73 -3.84 10.21
C ALA A 64 -3.36 -2.62 10.90
N ALA A 65 -2.55 -1.79 11.55
CA ALA A 65 -3.01 -0.56 12.20
C ALA A 65 -3.58 0.50 11.23
N ARG A 66 -3.39 0.34 9.91
CA ARG A 66 -3.90 1.25 8.87
C ARG A 66 -5.04 0.64 8.05
N VAL A 67 -5.40 -0.61 8.28
CA VAL A 67 -6.53 -1.26 7.59
C VAL A 67 -7.83 -0.68 8.17
N PRO A 68 -8.72 -0.11 7.34
CA PRO A 68 -10.05 0.30 7.81
C PRO A 68 -10.89 -0.90 8.25
N ASP A 69 -11.68 -0.76 9.32
CA ASP A 69 -12.44 -1.87 9.93
C ASP A 69 -13.34 -2.65 8.95
N ALA A 70 -13.92 -1.98 7.96
CA ALA A 70 -14.82 -2.57 6.97
C ALA A 70 -14.12 -2.93 5.63
N ALA A 71 -12.79 -2.86 5.56
CA ALA A 71 -12.06 -3.15 4.34
C ALA A 71 -12.01 -4.65 4.05
N GLN A 72 -12.24 -5.02 2.79
CA GLN A 72 -11.84 -6.34 2.31
C GLN A 72 -10.33 -6.33 2.10
N VAL A 73 -9.62 -7.19 2.84
CA VAL A 73 -8.15 -7.28 2.77
C VAL A 73 -7.76 -8.29 1.69
N ILE A 74 -6.86 -7.86 0.80
CA ILE A 74 -6.21 -8.71 -0.20
C ILE A 74 -4.72 -8.64 0.07
N CYS A 75 -4.12 -9.75 0.52
CA CYS A 75 -2.69 -9.86 0.72
C CYS A 75 -2.01 -10.32 -0.57
N LEU A 76 -0.95 -9.62 -0.98
CA LEU A 76 -0.06 -10.07 -2.04
C LEU A 76 1.04 -10.93 -1.41
N ASP A 77 1.08 -12.21 -1.75
CA ASP A 77 2.06 -13.19 -1.28
C ASP A 77 2.65 -13.91 -2.49
N ALA A 78 3.96 -14.12 -2.49
CA ALA A 78 4.73 -14.63 -3.64
C ALA A 78 5.62 -15.82 -3.24
#